data_AF-A0A959SRX2-F1
#
_entry.id   AF-A0A959SRX2-F1
#
_cell.length_a   1.000
_cell.length_b   1.000
_cell.length_c   1.000
_cell.angle_alpha   90.00
_cell.angle_beta   90.00
_cell.angle_gamma   90.00
#
_symmetry.space_group_name_H-M   'P 1'
#
loop_
_entity.id
_entity.type
_entity.pdbx_description
1 polymer ?
#
loop_
_entity_poly.entity_id
_entity_poly.type
_entity_poly.pdbx_seq_one_letter_code
_entity_poly.pdbx_strand_id
1 'polypeptide(L)'
;MKILRTAFLATLLATVLFGCRKDELFTDNPGAGLVFTQDTIFFDTVFTTVGTVTKRFTARNPNNEGVHVDIALEGGTPSPFRINVDGSPGTTFSGVEIPGGDSIYIFVEATLGPGSVNTPFIIEDRIRFSTGSVEQQVLLNAWGQDAHFFRPDQYVQGFPAFSYIAGGYDSLGNQVCETVHWTNDKPYVIYGYGVVDSCCTLLIDAGVRVYFHGGGGLWVYRGGNIQANGTAEERITFQGDRLEEMYANLPGQWDRIWINDGPTDNVLNHVEIRNALVGLQPQSW
;
A
#
# COMPACT_ATOMS: atom_id res chain seq x y z
N MET A 1 14.37 -46.77 47.23
CA MET A 1 13.50 -45.85 46.45
C MET A 1 13.72 -44.37 46.78
N LYS A 2 13.90 -43.96 48.04
CA LYS A 2 14.17 -42.54 48.41
C LYS A 2 15.49 -41.99 47.87
N ILE A 3 16.58 -42.77 47.94
CA ILE A 3 17.93 -42.37 47.46
C ILE A 3 17.97 -42.16 45.93
N LEU A 4 17.22 -42.98 45.18
CA LEU A 4 17.13 -42.86 43.72
C LEU A 4 16.35 -41.61 43.29
N ARG A 5 15.33 -41.21 44.06
CA ARG A 5 14.56 -39.97 43.83
C ARG A 5 15.37 -38.73 44.15
N THR A 6 16.17 -38.74 45.22
CA THR A 6 17.06 -37.61 45.57
C THR A 6 18.20 -37.46 44.58
N ALA A 7 18.75 -38.56 44.06
CA ALA A 7 19.74 -38.52 42.98
C ALA A 7 19.14 -37.94 41.70
N PHE A 8 17.95 -38.39 41.29
CA PHE A 8 17.28 -37.87 40.09
C PHE A 8 16.93 -36.38 40.19
N LEU A 9 16.50 -35.91 41.37
CA LEU A 9 16.20 -34.50 41.61
C LEU A 9 17.47 -33.63 41.59
N ALA A 10 18.58 -34.14 42.10
CA ALA A 10 19.88 -33.46 42.06
C ALA A 10 20.44 -33.37 40.63
N THR A 11 20.29 -34.41 39.81
CA THR A 11 20.71 -34.39 38.40
C THR A 11 19.84 -33.45 37.58
N LEU A 12 18.52 -33.42 37.82
CA LEU A 12 17.60 -32.49 37.16
C LEU A 12 17.94 -31.04 37.53
N LEU A 13 18.25 -30.76 38.81
CA LEU A 13 18.64 -29.42 39.26
C LEU A 13 20.00 -28.98 38.70
N ALA A 14 20.95 -29.92 38.52
CA ALA A 14 22.24 -29.65 37.90
C ALA A 14 22.11 -29.28 36.41
N THR A 15 21.13 -29.86 35.68
CA THR A 15 20.91 -29.50 34.26
C THR A 15 20.34 -28.10 34.05
N VAL A 16 19.70 -27.48 35.05
CA VAL A 16 19.18 -26.11 34.96
C VAL A 16 20.30 -25.05 35.11
N LEU A 17 21.42 -25.41 35.74
CA LEU A 17 22.54 -24.49 36.03
C LEU A 17 23.59 -24.39 34.91
N PHE A 18 23.53 -25.26 33.89
CA PHE A 18 24.40 -25.20 32.71
C PHE A 18 23.67 -24.69 31.46
N GLY A 19 22.77 -23.72 31.64
CA GLY A 19 22.29 -22.91 30.53
C GLY A 19 23.43 -22.04 30.02
N CYS A 20 24.14 -22.50 28.99
CA CYS A 20 25.22 -21.75 28.36
C CYS A 20 24.61 -20.58 27.57
N ARG A 21 24.35 -19.46 28.23
CA ARG A 21 24.16 -18.18 27.52
C ARG A 21 25.57 -17.66 27.26
N LYS A 22 25.99 -17.69 26.00
CA LYS A 22 27.24 -17.04 25.59
C LYS A 22 27.07 -15.55 25.91
N ASP A 23 27.94 -14.99 26.74
CA ASP A 23 27.99 -13.53 26.88
C ASP A 23 28.39 -12.98 25.52
N GLU A 24 27.47 -12.25 24.88
CA GLU A 24 27.75 -11.61 23.60
C GLU A 24 28.63 -10.39 23.83
N LEU A 25 29.80 -10.41 23.20
CA LEU A 25 30.70 -9.28 23.20
C LEU A 25 30.25 -8.33 22.09
N PHE A 26 29.99 -7.08 22.46
CA PHE A 26 29.72 -5.99 21.53
C PHE A 26 31.01 -5.23 21.25
N THR A 27 31.18 -4.82 20.00
CA THR A 27 32.37 -4.10 19.54
C THR A 27 32.00 -2.80 18.83
N ASP A 28 32.75 -1.75 19.15
CA ASP A 28 32.69 -0.46 18.46
C ASP A 28 33.66 -0.39 17.28
N ASN A 29 34.37 -1.49 17.00
CA ASN A 29 35.38 -1.58 15.95
C ASN A 29 34.91 -2.47 14.79
N PRO A 30 33.90 -2.06 14.00
CA PRO A 30 33.40 -2.85 12.89
C PRO A 30 34.40 -2.79 11.74
N GLY A 31 35.28 -3.79 11.67
CA GLY A 31 36.12 -4.02 10.50
C GLY A 31 35.32 -4.37 9.23
N ALA A 32 34.02 -4.67 9.37
CA ALA A 32 33.07 -4.88 8.29
C ALA A 32 31.69 -4.29 8.64
N GLY A 33 31.13 -3.49 7.73
CA GLY A 33 29.80 -2.90 7.87
C GLY A 33 28.66 -3.92 7.80
N LEU A 34 27.43 -3.42 7.90
CA LEU A 34 26.21 -4.21 7.77
C LEU A 34 26.00 -4.67 6.33
N VAL A 35 25.33 -5.80 6.16
CA VAL A 35 24.87 -6.33 4.87
C VAL A 35 23.36 -6.14 4.78
N PHE A 36 22.90 -5.39 3.79
CA PHE A 36 21.47 -5.19 3.53
C PHE A 36 20.97 -6.16 2.48
N THR A 37 19.73 -6.65 2.62
CA THR A 37 19.08 -7.45 1.56
C THR A 37 18.72 -6.62 0.33
N GLN A 38 18.60 -5.30 0.48
CA GLN A 38 18.28 -4.34 -0.57
C GLN A 38 19.06 -3.05 -0.31
N ASP A 39 19.60 -2.45 -1.36
CA ASP A 39 20.28 -1.16 -1.32
C ASP A 39 19.33 0.02 -1.64
N THR A 40 18.20 -0.28 -2.29
CA THR A 40 17.13 0.68 -2.61
C THR A 40 15.75 0.07 -2.40
N ILE A 41 14.88 0.79 -1.70
CA ILE A 41 13.47 0.47 -1.54
C ILE A 41 12.66 1.36 -2.50
N PHE A 42 12.18 0.76 -3.57
CA PHE A 42 11.32 1.43 -4.55
C PHE A 42 9.85 1.27 -4.19
N PHE A 43 9.10 2.37 -4.13
CA PHE A 43 7.65 2.41 -4.18
C PHE A 43 7.27 2.88 -5.59
N ASP A 44 6.54 2.02 -6.31
CA ASP A 44 5.94 2.39 -7.59
C ASP A 44 4.85 3.44 -7.37
N THR A 45 4.10 3.81 -8.40
CA THR A 45 3.04 4.82 -8.42
C THR A 45 2.20 4.81 -7.14
N VAL A 46 2.48 5.77 -6.27
CA VAL A 46 1.79 6.05 -5.01
C VAL A 46 0.85 7.21 -5.25
N PHE A 47 -0.45 6.97 -5.07
CA PHE A 47 -1.42 8.05 -5.10
C PHE A 47 -1.23 8.98 -3.91
N THR A 48 -1.22 10.29 -4.16
CA THR A 48 -1.14 11.31 -3.10
C THR A 48 -2.25 11.09 -2.06
N THR A 49 -2.00 11.41 -0.79
CA THR A 49 -2.95 11.22 0.33
C THR A 49 -3.29 9.77 0.69
N VAL A 50 -2.72 8.78 0.00
CA VAL A 50 -2.90 7.35 0.27
C VAL A 50 -1.59 6.74 0.76
N GLY A 51 -1.68 5.91 1.80
CA GLY A 51 -0.53 5.15 2.31
C GLY A 51 -0.17 3.97 1.41
N THR A 52 1.13 3.74 1.20
CA THR A 52 1.62 2.56 0.48
C THR A 52 1.40 1.27 1.26
N VAL A 53 1.70 0.12 0.64
CA VAL A 53 2.02 -1.08 1.41
C VAL A 53 3.29 -0.87 2.22
N THR A 54 3.45 -1.63 3.29
CA THR A 54 4.72 -1.71 4.03
C THR A 54 5.69 -2.64 3.28
N LYS A 55 6.84 -2.12 2.88
CA LYS A 55 7.98 -2.91 2.38
C LYS A 55 8.91 -3.24 3.54
N ARG A 56 9.66 -4.34 3.42
CA ARG A 56 10.66 -4.74 4.41
C ARG A 56 11.98 -5.14 3.79
N PHE A 57 13.06 -4.87 4.50
CA PHE A 57 14.39 -5.41 4.25
C PHE A 57 15.06 -5.74 5.58
N THR A 58 16.18 -6.45 5.54
CA THR A 58 16.96 -6.75 6.74
C THR A 58 18.33 -6.10 6.68
N ALA A 59 18.80 -5.64 7.85
CA ALA A 59 20.19 -5.27 8.07
C ALA A 59 20.86 -6.38 8.88
N ARG A 60 21.86 -7.04 8.29
CA ARG A 60 22.56 -8.17 8.88
C ARG A 60 23.94 -7.76 9.37
N ASN A 61 24.30 -8.20 10.57
CA ASN A 61 25.67 -8.15 11.05
C ASN A 61 26.41 -9.45 10.63
N PRO A 62 27.33 -9.39 9.67
CA PRO A 62 28.07 -10.60 9.24
C PRO A 62 29.19 -10.99 10.21
N ASN A 63 29.52 -10.14 11.20
CA ASN A 63 30.62 -10.36 12.13
C ASN A 63 30.24 -11.36 13.23
N ASN A 64 31.24 -11.89 13.93
CA ASN A 64 31.03 -12.80 15.06
C ASN A 64 30.69 -12.08 16.38
N GLU A 65 31.05 -10.81 16.50
CA GLU A 65 30.76 -9.95 17.64
C GLU A 65 29.51 -9.12 17.35
N GLY A 66 28.76 -8.78 18.39
CA GLY A 66 27.61 -7.90 18.30
C GLY A 66 28.05 -6.47 17.98
N VAL A 67 27.16 -5.69 17.37
CA VAL A 67 27.43 -4.29 17.04
C VAL A 67 26.32 -3.38 17.54
N HIS A 68 26.68 -2.15 17.89
CA HIS A 68 25.73 -1.06 18.10
C HIS A 68 25.59 -0.23 16.82
N VAL A 69 24.35 0.03 16.43
CA VAL A 69 24.02 0.77 15.22
C VAL A 69 23.08 1.92 15.55
N ASP A 70 23.45 3.12 15.12
CA ASP A 70 22.53 4.24 15.07
C ASP A 70 21.85 4.27 13.69
N ILE A 71 20.53 4.38 13.67
CA ILE A 71 19.72 4.34 12.45
C ILE A 71 18.89 5.62 12.37
N ALA A 72 18.91 6.31 11.23
CA ALA A 72 18.17 7.54 11.04
C ALA A 72 17.55 7.63 9.64
N LEU A 73 16.28 8.00 9.58
CA LEU A 73 15.66 8.53 8.37
C LEU A 73 16.13 9.97 8.18
N GLU A 74 16.86 10.25 7.11
CA GLU A 74 17.54 11.54 6.92
C GLU A 74 16.56 12.71 6.78
N GLY A 75 15.46 12.51 6.05
CA GLY A 75 14.38 13.49 5.95
C GLY A 75 13.62 13.73 7.25
N GLY A 76 13.81 12.88 8.28
CA GLY A 76 13.20 13.03 9.61
C GLY A 76 11.67 13.09 9.57
N THR A 77 11.06 13.85 10.48
CA THR A 77 9.60 14.01 10.57
C THR A 77 8.94 14.60 9.31
N PRO A 78 9.58 15.54 8.58
CA PRO A 78 9.05 16.02 7.30
C PRO A 78 9.04 14.98 6.17
N SER A 79 9.77 13.87 6.31
CA SER A 79 9.81 12.83 5.30
C SER A 79 8.42 12.24 5.06
N PRO A 80 8.03 12.00 3.80
CA PRO A 80 6.83 11.23 3.50
C PRO A 80 7.01 9.73 3.81
N PHE A 81 8.24 9.29 4.08
CA PHE A 81 8.53 7.93 4.49
C PHE A 81 8.41 7.77 6.00
N ARG A 82 7.94 6.61 6.44
CA ARG A 82 7.93 6.19 7.84
C ARG A 82 8.67 4.88 7.95
N ILE A 83 9.51 4.77 8.97
CA ILE A 83 10.29 3.56 9.23
C ILE A 83 9.97 2.98 10.60
N ASN A 84 10.09 1.66 10.68
CA ASN A 84 10.05 0.91 11.92
C ASN A 84 11.25 -0.05 11.94
N VAL A 85 12.00 -0.01 13.03
CA VAL A 85 13.21 -0.79 13.25
C VAL A 85 12.91 -1.83 14.32
N ASP A 86 12.88 -3.09 13.91
CA ASP A 86 12.66 -4.27 14.75
C ASP A 86 11.45 -4.16 15.71
N GLY A 87 10.35 -3.61 15.19
CA GLY A 87 9.11 -3.41 15.95
C GLY A 87 8.96 -2.01 16.54
N SER A 88 10.02 -1.20 16.60
CA SER A 88 9.99 0.16 17.12
C SER A 88 9.76 1.20 16.00
N PRO A 89 8.67 1.98 16.00
CA PRO A 89 8.46 3.06 15.03
C PRO A 89 9.19 4.34 15.44
N GLY A 90 9.68 5.11 14.48
CA GLY A 90 10.41 6.35 14.74
C GLY A 90 11.22 6.83 13.53
N THR A 91 11.88 7.97 13.67
CA THR A 91 12.76 8.53 12.62
C THR A 91 14.24 8.41 12.97
N THR A 92 14.57 8.18 14.24
CA THR A 92 15.93 8.01 14.75
C THR A 92 15.94 6.97 15.84
N PHE A 93 16.93 6.09 15.80
CA PHE A 93 17.13 4.98 16.73
C PHE A 93 18.60 4.94 17.10
N SER A 94 18.91 4.94 18.39
CA SER A 94 20.29 4.98 18.86
C SER A 94 20.66 3.70 19.59
N GLY A 95 21.88 3.23 19.36
CA GLY A 95 22.45 2.07 20.04
C GLY A 95 21.68 0.77 19.79
N VAL A 96 21.10 0.59 18.59
CA VAL A 96 20.41 -0.65 18.23
C VAL A 96 21.42 -1.80 18.22
N GLU A 97 21.17 -2.81 19.04
CA GLU A 97 22.04 -3.98 19.18
C GLU A 97 21.72 -5.01 18.10
N ILE A 98 22.73 -5.41 17.32
CA ILE A 98 22.62 -6.52 16.36
C ILE A 98 23.66 -7.59 16.73
N PRO A 99 23.23 -8.74 17.29
CA PRO A 99 24.09 -9.87 17.58
C PRO A 99 24.93 -10.34 16.39
N GLY A 100 26.06 -10.98 16.69
CA GLY A 100 26.95 -11.53 15.67
C GLY A 100 26.25 -12.58 14.80
N GLY A 101 26.25 -12.38 13.49
CA GLY A 101 25.60 -13.26 12.51
C GLY A 101 24.09 -13.06 12.34
N ASP A 102 23.47 -12.22 13.17
CA ASP A 102 22.03 -11.99 13.23
C ASP A 102 21.59 -10.79 12.37
N SER A 103 20.28 -10.56 12.29
CA SER A 103 19.67 -9.50 11.48
C SER A 103 18.50 -8.86 12.17
N ILE A 104 18.31 -7.56 11.92
CA ILE A 104 17.09 -6.84 12.30
C ILE A 104 16.21 -6.61 11.08
N TYR A 105 14.91 -6.48 11.32
CA TYR A 105 13.96 -6.08 10.28
C TYR A 105 13.78 -4.57 10.25
N ILE A 106 13.77 -4.01 9.04
CA ILE A 106 13.41 -2.62 8.78
C ILE A 106 12.16 -2.63 7.92
N PHE A 107 11.10 -2.02 8.42
CA PHE A 107 9.85 -1.82 7.71
C PHE A 107 9.76 -0.38 7.25
N VAL A 108 9.34 -0.17 6.00
CA VAL A 108 9.24 1.14 5.37
C VAL A 108 7.88 1.27 4.70
N GLU A 109 7.22 2.39 4.92
CA GLU A 109 6.01 2.78 4.19
C GLU A 109 6.11 4.26 3.80
N ALA A 110 5.33 4.69 2.82
CA ALA A 110 5.27 6.08 2.39
C ALA A 110 3.82 6.59 2.41
N THR A 111 3.64 7.87 2.69
CA THR A 111 2.37 8.58 2.47
C THR A 111 2.73 9.94 1.88
N LEU A 112 2.46 10.11 0.60
CA LEU A 112 2.81 11.33 -0.10
C LEU A 112 1.76 12.41 0.15
N GLY A 113 2.19 13.63 0.43
CA GLY A 113 1.30 14.78 0.52
C GLY A 113 0.66 15.11 -0.84
N PRO A 114 -0.43 15.90 -0.86
CA PRO A 114 -0.99 16.41 -2.11
C PRO A 114 0.06 17.26 -2.82
N GLY A 115 0.46 16.81 -4.02
CA GLY A 115 1.39 17.55 -4.87
C GLY A 115 0.66 18.63 -5.66
N SER A 116 1.33 19.75 -5.94
CA SER A 116 0.79 20.82 -6.80
C SER A 116 0.88 20.50 -8.30
N VAL A 117 1.31 19.29 -8.66
CA VAL A 117 1.71 18.93 -10.02
C VAL A 117 0.93 17.70 -10.48
N ASN A 118 0.24 17.82 -11.62
CA ASN A 118 -0.56 16.75 -12.22
C ASN A 118 0.29 15.63 -12.83
N THR A 119 1.59 15.86 -13.04
CA THR A 119 2.52 14.89 -13.58
C THR A 119 3.15 14.05 -12.47
N PRO A 120 3.44 12.77 -12.72
CA PRO A 120 4.20 11.94 -11.79
C PRO A 120 5.51 12.63 -11.37
N PHE A 121 5.88 12.48 -10.10
CA PHE A 121 7.10 13.05 -9.54
C PHE A 121 7.81 12.02 -8.66
N ILE A 122 9.13 12.14 -8.52
CA ILE A 122 9.93 11.24 -7.71
C ILE A 122 10.25 11.92 -6.39
N ILE A 123 9.98 11.25 -5.27
CA ILE A 123 10.46 11.64 -3.94
C ILE A 123 11.52 10.64 -3.50
N GLU A 124 12.67 11.17 -3.08
CA GLU A 124 13.80 10.40 -2.57
C GLU A 124 14.06 10.74 -1.10
N ASP A 125 14.45 9.75 -0.32
CA ASP A 125 15.01 9.90 1.03
C ASP A 125 16.00 8.75 1.30
N ARG A 126 16.64 8.74 2.46
CA ARG A 126 17.68 7.79 2.82
C ARG A 126 17.52 7.33 4.24
N ILE A 127 17.77 6.05 4.48
CA ILE A 127 17.97 5.51 5.82
C ILE A 127 19.47 5.35 6.03
N ARG A 128 20.03 6.14 6.93
CA ARG A 128 21.44 6.09 7.32
C ARG A 128 21.63 5.11 8.48
N PHE A 129 22.67 4.29 8.38
CA PHE A 129 23.13 3.35 9.39
C PHE A 129 24.57 3.70 9.78
N SER A 130 24.80 4.00 11.05
CA SER A 130 26.12 4.35 11.59
C SER A 130 26.54 3.29 12.60
N THR A 131 27.60 2.55 12.28
CA THR A 131 28.19 1.51 13.13
C THR A 131 29.64 1.91 13.42
N GLY A 132 29.94 2.37 14.64
CA GLY A 132 31.26 2.92 14.95
C GLY A 132 31.67 4.06 13.99
N SER A 133 32.73 3.86 13.21
CA SER A 133 33.20 4.81 12.17
C SER A 133 32.67 4.54 10.76
N VAL A 134 31.90 3.47 10.57
CA VAL A 134 31.34 3.06 9.28
C VAL A 134 29.94 3.62 9.12
N GLU A 135 29.70 4.32 8.03
CA GLU A 135 28.39 4.83 7.65
C GLU A 135 27.93 4.18 6.34
N GLN A 136 26.69 3.71 6.32
CA GLN A 136 26.05 3.13 5.15
C GLN A 136 24.63 3.66 5.00
N GLN A 137 24.06 3.51 3.82
CA GLN A 137 22.75 4.05 3.51
C GLN A 137 21.94 3.09 2.64
N VAL A 138 20.63 3.12 2.83
CA VAL A 138 19.64 2.49 1.95
C VAL A 138 18.78 3.59 1.36
N LEU A 139 18.66 3.62 0.03
CA LEU A 139 17.89 4.62 -0.70
C LEU A 139 16.39 4.31 -0.62
N LEU A 140 15.55 5.33 -0.46
CA LEU A 140 14.10 5.25 -0.53
C LEU A 140 13.62 6.07 -1.71
N ASN A 141 12.91 5.45 -2.65
CA ASN A 141 12.40 6.12 -3.85
C ASN A 141 10.91 5.87 -3.98
N ALA A 142 10.09 6.90 -4.13
CA ALA A 142 8.65 6.80 -4.36
C ALA A 142 8.21 7.63 -5.57
N TRP A 143 7.44 7.02 -6.46
CA TRP A 143 6.82 7.69 -7.60
C TRP A 143 5.45 8.20 -7.19
N GLY A 144 5.29 9.50 -6.97
CA GLY A 144 4.00 10.11 -6.60
C GLY A 144 3.16 10.50 -7.81
N GLN A 145 1.85 10.25 -7.76
CA GLN A 145 0.90 10.72 -8.76
C GLN A 145 -0.37 11.26 -8.08
N ASP A 146 -0.82 12.44 -8.49
CA ASP A 146 -2.09 13.00 -8.00
C ASP A 146 -3.30 12.39 -8.72
N ALA A 147 -4.45 12.33 -8.04
CA ALA A 147 -5.65 11.66 -8.54
C ALA A 147 -6.95 12.30 -8.04
N HIS A 148 -8.04 12.06 -8.76
CA HIS A 148 -9.41 12.37 -8.32
C HIS A 148 -9.90 11.24 -7.42
N PHE A 149 -10.20 11.56 -6.15
CA PHE A 149 -10.61 10.55 -5.17
C PHE A 149 -12.12 10.58 -4.90
N PHE A 150 -12.75 9.41 -5.03
CA PHE A 150 -14.13 9.17 -4.56
C PHE A 150 -14.07 8.31 -3.30
N ARG A 151 -14.49 8.85 -2.17
CA ARG A 151 -14.54 8.16 -0.89
C ARG A 151 -15.99 8.03 -0.43
N PRO A 152 -16.39 6.89 0.18
CA PRO A 152 -17.78 6.69 0.55
C PRO A 152 -18.26 7.72 1.56
N ASP A 153 -19.37 8.37 1.23
CA ASP A 153 -20.12 9.25 2.11
C ASP A 153 -21.53 8.70 2.42
N GLN A 154 -21.96 7.66 1.71
CA GLN A 154 -23.22 6.95 1.94
C GLN A 154 -22.99 5.60 2.63
N TYR A 155 -23.69 5.40 3.75
CA TYR A 155 -23.62 4.19 4.59
C TYR A 155 -25.03 3.67 4.88
N VAL A 156 -25.64 3.03 3.89
CA VAL A 156 -27.00 2.49 3.98
C VAL A 156 -26.95 1.01 4.35
N GLN A 157 -27.72 0.60 5.37
CA GLN A 157 -27.76 -0.80 5.81
C GLN A 157 -28.17 -1.74 4.66
N GLY A 158 -27.36 -2.78 4.43
CA GLY A 158 -27.62 -3.78 3.38
C GLY A 158 -26.99 -3.46 2.02
N PHE A 159 -26.40 -2.28 1.85
CA PHE A 159 -25.62 -1.89 0.68
C PHE A 159 -24.13 -1.76 1.03
N PRO A 160 -23.22 -1.96 0.06
CA PRO A 160 -21.83 -1.58 0.25
C PRO A 160 -21.73 -0.07 0.49
N ALA A 161 -20.71 0.39 1.21
CA ALA A 161 -20.46 1.83 1.36
C ALA A 161 -20.13 2.44 -0.02
N PHE A 162 -20.75 3.57 -0.34
CA PHE A 162 -20.66 4.17 -1.67
C PHE A 162 -20.62 5.70 -1.65
N SER A 163 -20.28 6.29 -2.79
CA SER A 163 -20.41 7.72 -3.08
C SER A 163 -20.96 7.89 -4.49
N TYR A 164 -21.78 8.92 -4.72
CA TYR A 164 -22.25 9.25 -6.06
C TYR A 164 -21.11 9.84 -6.89
N ILE A 165 -20.82 9.23 -8.04
CA ILE A 165 -19.98 9.81 -9.09
C ILE A 165 -20.80 10.79 -9.91
N ALA A 166 -22.03 10.40 -10.26
CA ALA A 166 -23.00 11.24 -10.96
C ALA A 166 -24.38 11.01 -10.33
N GLY A 167 -25.06 12.09 -9.94
CA GLY A 167 -26.40 12.05 -9.38
C GLY A 167 -26.45 12.13 -7.85
N GLY A 168 -27.41 11.43 -7.25
CA GLY A 168 -27.77 11.59 -5.84
C GLY A 168 -28.84 12.68 -5.64
N TYR A 169 -28.80 13.37 -4.50
CA TYR A 169 -29.80 14.36 -4.12
C TYR A 169 -29.17 15.69 -3.73
N ASP A 170 -29.79 16.79 -4.16
CA ASP A 170 -29.39 18.14 -3.73
C ASP A 170 -29.73 18.40 -2.25
N SER A 171 -29.36 19.57 -1.73
CA SER A 171 -29.62 19.96 -0.33
C SER A 171 -31.12 20.10 0.00
N LEU A 172 -31.99 20.11 -1.00
CA LEU A 172 -33.44 20.18 -0.89
C LEU A 172 -34.10 18.79 -1.05
N GLY A 173 -33.31 17.74 -1.32
CA GLY A 173 -33.79 16.38 -1.53
C GLY A 173 -34.32 16.10 -2.93
N ASN A 174 -34.03 16.96 -3.92
CA ASN A 174 -34.38 16.68 -5.31
C ASN A 174 -33.31 15.81 -5.96
N GLN A 175 -33.73 14.86 -6.80
CA GLN A 175 -32.81 14.02 -7.55
C GLN A 175 -32.01 14.86 -8.55
N VAL A 176 -30.70 14.66 -8.54
CA VAL A 176 -29.78 15.24 -9.51
C VAL A 176 -29.69 14.29 -10.71
N CYS A 177 -30.00 14.79 -11.90
CA CYS A 177 -29.79 14.09 -13.18
C CYS A 177 -28.71 14.84 -13.95
N GLU A 178 -27.50 14.27 -14.03
CA GLU A 178 -26.37 14.95 -14.66
C GLU A 178 -25.51 14.03 -15.51
N THR A 179 -24.66 14.64 -16.34
CA THR A 179 -23.57 13.94 -17.02
C THR A 179 -22.25 14.38 -16.39
N VAL A 180 -21.55 13.43 -15.79
CA VAL A 180 -20.20 13.64 -15.28
C VAL A 180 -19.20 13.14 -16.32
N HIS A 181 -18.23 14.00 -16.64
CA HIS A 181 -17.24 13.74 -17.66
C HIS A 181 -15.86 13.54 -17.02
N TRP A 182 -15.31 12.35 -17.21
CA TRP A 182 -13.96 12.01 -16.84
C TRP A 182 -13.01 12.16 -18.02
N THR A 183 -12.05 13.07 -17.88
CA THR A 183 -11.03 13.39 -18.87
C THR A 183 -9.71 12.70 -18.53
N ASN A 184 -8.82 12.55 -19.51
CA ASN A 184 -7.47 12.00 -19.27
C ASN A 184 -6.51 13.07 -18.69
N ASP A 185 -6.93 13.79 -17.66
CA ASP A 185 -6.11 14.76 -16.93
C ASP A 185 -5.38 14.11 -15.75
N LYS A 186 -6.10 13.28 -14.98
CA LYS A 186 -5.59 12.52 -13.83
C LYS A 186 -6.29 11.17 -13.72
N PRO A 187 -5.66 10.19 -13.04
CA PRO A 187 -6.34 9.01 -12.57
C PRO A 187 -7.56 9.31 -11.70
N TYR A 188 -8.54 8.41 -11.75
CA TYR A 188 -9.67 8.38 -10.83
C TYR A 188 -9.52 7.20 -9.88
N VAL A 189 -9.60 7.42 -8.57
CA VAL A 189 -9.43 6.40 -7.54
C VAL A 189 -10.70 6.30 -6.69
N ILE A 190 -11.30 5.12 -6.64
CA ILE A 190 -12.57 4.87 -5.96
C ILE A 190 -12.33 3.98 -4.73
N TYR A 191 -12.74 4.48 -3.57
CA TYR A 191 -12.87 3.71 -2.33
C TYR A 191 -14.34 3.32 -2.15
N GLY A 192 -14.59 2.05 -1.79
CA GLY A 192 -15.96 1.53 -1.79
C GLY A 192 -16.57 1.56 -3.19
N TYR A 193 -17.87 1.81 -3.29
CA TYR A 193 -18.56 1.86 -4.58
C TYR A 193 -18.74 3.28 -5.11
N GLY A 194 -18.38 3.49 -6.38
CA GLY A 194 -18.75 4.68 -7.13
C GLY A 194 -20.07 4.47 -7.84
N VAL A 195 -21.10 5.27 -7.54
CA VAL A 195 -22.45 5.11 -8.10
C VAL A 195 -22.71 6.10 -9.22
N VAL A 196 -23.14 5.60 -10.37
CA VAL A 196 -23.82 6.40 -11.40
C VAL A 196 -25.31 6.17 -11.22
N ASP A 197 -26.00 7.16 -10.65
CA ASP A 197 -27.41 7.02 -10.28
C ASP A 197 -28.32 7.00 -11.52
N SER A 198 -29.58 6.65 -11.29
CA SER A 198 -30.68 6.78 -12.24
C SER A 198 -30.63 8.14 -12.96
N CYS A 199 -31.06 8.20 -14.22
CA CYS A 199 -31.07 9.40 -15.08
C CYS A 199 -29.72 10.09 -15.31
N CYS A 200 -28.62 9.57 -14.75
CA CYS A 200 -27.29 10.14 -14.88
C CYS A 200 -26.44 9.40 -15.90
N THR A 201 -25.42 10.07 -16.41
CA THR A 201 -24.44 9.50 -17.34
C THR A 201 -23.02 9.73 -16.85
N LEU A 202 -22.21 8.69 -16.87
CA LEU A 202 -20.76 8.79 -16.70
C LEU A 202 -20.09 8.65 -18.07
N LEU A 203 -19.53 9.76 -18.57
CA LEU A 203 -18.76 9.81 -19.80
C LEU A 203 -17.26 9.70 -19.47
N ILE A 204 -16.56 8.76 -20.10
CA ILE A 204 -15.13 8.51 -19.86
C ILE A 204 -14.38 8.56 -21.20
N ASP A 205 -13.45 9.50 -21.29
CA ASP A 205 -12.60 9.69 -22.47
C ASP A 205 -11.52 8.61 -22.61
N ALA A 206 -11.00 8.49 -23.83
CA ALA A 206 -9.88 7.61 -24.14
C ALA A 206 -8.65 7.90 -23.26
N GLY A 207 -7.92 6.83 -22.89
CA GLY A 207 -6.73 6.91 -22.06
C GLY A 207 -6.96 7.10 -20.55
N VAL A 208 -8.20 7.32 -20.10
CA VAL A 208 -8.52 7.45 -18.67
C VAL A 208 -8.15 6.17 -17.90
N ARG A 209 -7.55 6.35 -16.73
CA ARG A 209 -7.19 5.27 -15.80
C ARG A 209 -8.02 5.38 -14.53
N VAL A 210 -8.77 4.32 -14.25
CA VAL A 210 -9.65 4.19 -13.09
C VAL A 210 -9.11 3.09 -12.19
N TYR A 211 -8.90 3.42 -10.92
CA TYR A 211 -8.34 2.55 -9.90
C TYR A 211 -9.37 2.32 -8.80
N PHE A 212 -9.48 1.09 -8.32
CA PHE A 212 -10.38 0.70 -7.24
C PHE A 212 -9.59 0.21 -6.04
N HIS A 213 -9.95 0.70 -4.87
CA HIS A 213 -9.46 0.15 -3.61
C HIS A 213 -10.09 -1.21 -3.32
N GLY A 214 -9.42 -1.99 -2.47
CA GLY A 214 -9.91 -3.28 -1.95
C GLY A 214 -11.39 -3.25 -1.55
N GLY A 215 -12.17 -4.15 -2.13
CA GLY A 215 -13.62 -4.28 -1.88
C GLY A 215 -14.50 -3.19 -2.52
N GLY A 216 -13.91 -2.30 -3.33
CA GLY A 216 -14.63 -1.28 -4.07
C GLY A 216 -15.10 -1.72 -5.47
N GLY A 217 -15.87 -0.87 -6.13
CA GLY A 217 -16.41 -1.15 -7.46
C GLY A 217 -17.08 0.05 -8.11
N LEU A 218 -17.54 -0.13 -9.35
CA LEU A 218 -18.36 0.86 -10.04
C LEU A 218 -19.77 0.30 -10.16
N TRP A 219 -20.77 1.08 -9.79
CA TRP A 219 -22.16 0.68 -9.80
C TRP A 219 -22.97 1.65 -10.65
N VAL A 220 -23.30 1.22 -11.87
CA VAL A 220 -24.28 1.88 -12.71
C VAL A 220 -25.65 1.40 -12.27
N TYR A 221 -26.35 2.26 -11.53
CA TYR A 221 -27.65 1.95 -10.95
C TYR A 221 -28.74 1.94 -12.03
N ARG A 222 -29.95 1.47 -11.64
CA ARG A 222 -31.11 1.39 -12.54
C ARG A 222 -31.35 2.71 -13.25
N GLY A 223 -31.38 2.68 -14.58
CA GLY A 223 -31.60 3.89 -15.39
C GLY A 223 -30.41 4.85 -15.46
N GLY A 224 -29.26 4.52 -14.86
CA GLY A 224 -27.99 5.22 -15.07
C GLY A 224 -27.28 4.69 -16.31
N ASN A 225 -26.35 5.47 -16.86
CA ASN A 225 -25.64 5.13 -18.10
C ASN A 225 -24.13 5.34 -17.99
N ILE A 226 -23.34 4.45 -18.59
CA ILE A 226 -21.90 4.62 -18.79
C ILE A 226 -21.54 4.69 -20.27
N GLN A 227 -20.72 5.68 -20.64
CA GLN A 227 -20.12 5.87 -21.95
C GLN A 227 -18.59 5.87 -21.83
N ALA A 228 -17.98 4.69 -21.84
CA ALA A 228 -16.52 4.55 -21.83
C ALA A 228 -16.03 4.31 -23.27
N ASN A 229 -15.48 5.35 -23.91
CA ASN A 229 -15.10 5.32 -25.32
C ASN A 229 -13.59 5.48 -25.51
N GLY A 230 -12.85 4.39 -25.28
CA GLY A 230 -11.42 4.33 -25.57
C GLY A 230 -11.10 4.17 -27.06
N THR A 231 -9.82 4.18 -27.39
CA THR A 231 -9.29 3.84 -28.72
C THR A 231 -8.31 2.66 -28.64
N ALA A 232 -7.87 2.15 -29.79
CA ALA A 232 -6.90 1.05 -29.81
C ALA A 232 -5.55 1.46 -29.18
N GLU A 233 -5.16 2.73 -29.37
CA GLU A 233 -3.94 3.34 -28.86
C GLU A 233 -4.09 3.82 -27.42
N GLU A 234 -5.27 4.34 -27.05
CA GLU A 234 -5.56 4.94 -25.74
C GLU A 234 -6.75 4.23 -25.09
N ARG A 235 -6.51 3.00 -24.62
CA ARG A 235 -7.52 2.22 -23.91
C ARG A 235 -7.87 2.85 -22.57
N ILE A 236 -9.14 2.74 -22.17
CA ILE A 236 -9.59 3.08 -20.82
C ILE A 236 -9.28 1.88 -19.92
N THR A 237 -8.61 2.11 -18.79
CA THR A 237 -8.19 1.02 -17.89
C THR A 237 -8.96 1.08 -16.57
N PHE A 238 -9.54 -0.05 -16.16
CA PHE A 238 -10.15 -0.28 -14.85
C PHE A 238 -9.34 -1.35 -14.10
N GLN A 239 -8.71 -1.01 -12.97
CA GLN A 239 -7.86 -1.95 -12.23
C GLN A 239 -7.80 -1.62 -10.72
N GLY A 240 -7.10 -2.45 -9.94
CA GLY A 240 -6.86 -2.18 -8.51
C GLY A 240 -5.86 -1.04 -8.29
N ASP A 241 -5.95 -0.35 -7.16
CA ASP A 241 -5.02 0.73 -6.75
C ASP A 241 -3.67 0.22 -6.21
N ARG A 242 -3.49 -1.10 -6.08
CA ARG A 242 -2.22 -1.77 -5.72
C ARG A 242 -1.43 -2.11 -6.97
N LEU A 243 -0.44 -1.28 -7.28
CA LEU A 243 0.34 -1.33 -8.53
C LEU A 243 1.67 -2.06 -8.40
N GLU A 244 2.02 -2.51 -7.20
CA GLU A 244 3.27 -3.22 -6.98
C GLU A 244 3.29 -4.56 -7.74
N GLU A 245 4.47 -4.99 -8.19
CA GLU A 245 4.65 -6.20 -9.03
C GLU A 245 3.99 -7.45 -8.45
N MET A 246 4.05 -7.63 -7.13
CA MET A 246 3.42 -8.76 -6.43
C MET A 246 1.89 -8.79 -6.55
N TYR A 247 1.25 -7.65 -6.84
CA TYR A 247 -0.18 -7.51 -7.08
C TYR A 247 -0.55 -7.44 -8.56
N ALA A 248 0.41 -7.26 -9.48
CA ALA A 248 0.12 -6.99 -10.89
C ALA A 248 -0.86 -7.98 -11.57
N ASN A 249 -0.83 -9.24 -11.12
CA ASN A 249 -1.70 -10.32 -11.63
C ASN A 249 -2.56 -10.97 -10.54
N LEU A 250 -2.69 -10.35 -9.37
CA LEU A 250 -3.51 -10.91 -8.27
C LEU A 250 -5.00 -10.66 -8.57
N PRO A 251 -5.84 -11.70 -8.71
CA PRO A 251 -7.28 -11.52 -8.93
C PRO A 251 -8.00 -11.06 -7.67
N GLY A 252 -9.17 -10.44 -7.83
CA GLY A 252 -10.02 -10.03 -6.70
C GLY A 252 -9.50 -8.84 -5.90
N GLN A 253 -8.68 -7.97 -6.50
CA GLN A 253 -8.21 -6.75 -5.85
C GLN A 253 -9.32 -5.73 -5.63
N TRP A 254 -10.39 -5.82 -6.40
CA TRP A 254 -11.60 -5.02 -6.28
C TRP A 254 -12.80 -5.86 -6.71
N ASP A 255 -14.02 -5.42 -6.41
CA ASP A 255 -15.21 -6.23 -6.59
C ASP A 255 -15.62 -6.35 -8.06
N ARG A 256 -16.32 -5.34 -8.60
CA ARG A 256 -16.87 -5.40 -9.97
C ARG A 256 -17.30 -4.07 -10.57
N ILE A 257 -17.51 -4.07 -11.88
CA ILE A 257 -18.39 -3.11 -12.56
C ILE A 257 -19.78 -3.73 -12.63
N TRP A 258 -20.73 -3.16 -11.90
CA TRP A 258 -22.11 -3.63 -11.82
C TRP A 258 -23.03 -2.70 -12.60
N ILE A 259 -23.74 -3.22 -13.59
CA ILE A 259 -24.74 -2.47 -14.36
C ILE A 259 -26.11 -3.11 -14.09
N ASN A 260 -26.98 -2.38 -13.38
CA ASN A 260 -28.34 -2.83 -13.04
C ASN A 260 -29.36 -2.16 -13.94
N ASP A 261 -30.26 -2.94 -14.54
CA ASP A 261 -31.44 -2.45 -15.30
C ASP A 261 -31.13 -1.17 -16.10
N GLY A 262 -29.99 -1.21 -16.79
CA GLY A 262 -29.47 -0.07 -17.52
C GLY A 262 -30.27 0.16 -18.80
N PRO A 263 -30.33 1.39 -19.31
CA PRO A 263 -30.75 1.64 -20.68
C PRO A 263 -29.86 0.84 -21.66
N THR A 264 -30.37 0.55 -22.86
CA THR A 264 -29.70 -0.31 -23.85
C THR A 264 -28.43 0.31 -24.47
N ASP A 265 -28.01 1.49 -24.00
CA ASP A 265 -26.97 2.33 -24.56
C ASP A 265 -25.73 2.44 -23.65
N ASN A 266 -25.53 1.54 -22.69
CA ASN A 266 -24.26 1.46 -21.97
C ASN A 266 -23.14 1.00 -22.92
N VAL A 267 -22.07 1.79 -23.05
CA VAL A 267 -20.97 1.53 -23.99
C VAL A 267 -19.65 1.38 -23.23
N LEU A 268 -18.95 0.28 -23.51
CA LEU A 268 -17.57 0.05 -23.10
C LEU A 268 -16.76 -0.32 -24.36
N ASN A 269 -16.18 0.68 -25.00
CA ASN A 269 -15.37 0.52 -26.20
C ASN A 269 -13.88 0.67 -25.88
N HIS A 270 -13.05 -0.25 -26.38
CA HIS A 270 -11.61 -0.31 -26.11
C HIS A 270 -11.24 -0.16 -24.62
N VAL A 271 -11.97 -0.86 -23.77
CA VAL A 271 -11.75 -0.91 -22.32
C VAL A 271 -10.88 -2.12 -21.94
N GLU A 272 -9.98 -1.93 -20.99
CA GLU A 272 -9.24 -2.99 -20.31
C GLU A 272 -9.67 -3.07 -18.84
N ILE A 273 -10.14 -4.25 -18.41
CA ILE A 273 -10.56 -4.51 -17.02
C ILE A 273 -9.62 -5.56 -16.44
N ARG A 274 -8.92 -5.23 -15.35
CA ARG A 274 -7.90 -6.09 -14.74
C ARG A 274 -8.20 -6.38 -13.29
N ASN A 275 -7.87 -7.59 -12.84
CA ASN A 275 -7.77 -7.96 -11.42
C ASN A 275 -9.06 -7.78 -10.58
N ALA A 276 -10.23 -7.67 -11.21
CA ALA A 276 -11.53 -7.65 -10.53
C ALA A 276 -11.88 -9.04 -9.98
N LEU A 277 -12.76 -9.10 -8.98
CA LEU A 277 -13.43 -10.35 -8.57
C LEU A 277 -14.42 -10.78 -9.66
N VAL A 278 -15.19 -9.82 -10.18
CA VAL A 278 -16.05 -9.98 -11.37
C VAL A 278 -15.82 -8.79 -12.29
N GLY A 279 -15.26 -8.99 -13.48
CA GLY A 279 -14.90 -7.87 -14.37
C GLY A 279 -16.08 -6.98 -14.76
N LEU A 280 -17.15 -7.60 -15.25
CA LEU A 280 -18.39 -6.92 -15.63
C LEU A 280 -19.59 -7.79 -15.25
N GLN A 281 -20.53 -7.22 -14.52
CA GLN A 281 -21.80 -7.86 -14.18
C GLN A 281 -22.97 -7.04 -14.74
N PRO A 282 -23.46 -7.39 -15.94
CA PRO A 282 -24.75 -6.91 -16.39
C PRO A 282 -25.85 -7.72 -15.68
N GLN A 283 -26.81 -7.02 -15.08
CA GLN A 283 -27.95 -7.66 -14.42
C GLN A 283 -29.24 -6.95 -14.80
N SER A 284 -30.12 -7.69 -15.47
CA SER A 284 -31.53 -7.36 -15.66
C SER A 284 -32.37 -8.14 -14.66
N TRP A 285 -33.33 -7.49 -14.02
CA TRP A 285 -34.34 -8.14 -13.19
C TRP A 285 -35.55 -8.64 -14.00
#